data_AF-A0A6C0CCS9-F1
#
_entry.id   AF-A0A6C0CCS9-F1
#
_cell.length_a   1.000
_cell.length_b   1.000
_cell.length_c   1.000
_cell.angle_alpha   90.00
_cell.angle_beta   90.00
_cell.angle_gamma   90.00
#
_symmetry.space_group_name_H-M   'P 1'
#
loop_
_entity.id
_entity.type
_entity.pdbx_description
1 polymer ?
#
loop_
_entity_poly.entity_id
_entity_poly.type
_entity_poly.pdbx_seq_one_letter_code
_entity_poly.pdbx_strand_id
1 'polypeptide(L)'
;MSYSTLVKTVVKPPTKVINVTCEDYLNAGYTLIKKDPLTKKVIITYSKNYDAKKRELEQQNYSNTMTAMINNWNNYRDELNDLLGDISPYINYKEIIQKMIDEDNYILEKMYSRKNTSLSDNDSEYYSEEDTQFI
;
A
#
# COMPACT_ATOMS: atom_id res chain seq x y z
N MET A 1 -63.09 26.16 -23.73
CA MET A 1 -61.66 25.79 -23.61
C MET A 1 -61.61 24.39 -23.01
N SER A 2 -61.07 23.40 -23.72
CA SER A 2 -61.00 22.01 -23.24
C SER A 2 -59.54 21.66 -22.99
N TYR A 3 -59.20 21.30 -21.75
CA TYR A 3 -57.85 20.87 -21.39
C TYR A 3 -57.76 19.35 -21.53
N SER A 4 -56.76 18.88 -22.29
CA SER A 4 -56.42 17.46 -22.42
C SER A 4 -55.34 17.11 -21.39
N THR A 5 -55.66 16.20 -20.47
CA THR A 5 -54.72 15.70 -19.47
C THR A 5 -54.01 14.47 -20.03
N LEU A 6 -52.75 14.62 -20.45
CA LEU A 6 -51.91 13.49 -20.84
C LEU A 6 -51.39 12.79 -19.57
N VAL A 7 -51.95 11.62 -19.26
CA VAL A 7 -51.44 10.76 -18.18
C VAL A 7 -50.21 10.01 -18.71
N LYS A 8 -49.02 10.41 -18.26
CA LYS A 8 -47.79 9.63 -18.47
C LYS A 8 -47.76 8.48 -17.47
N THR A 9 -48.00 7.27 -17.95
CA THR A 9 -47.70 6.04 -17.21
C THR A 9 -46.19 5.80 -17.24
N VAL A 10 -45.54 5.99 -16.10
CA VAL A 10 -44.14 5.61 -15.90
C VAL A 10 -44.10 4.11 -15.61
N VAL A 11 -43.81 3.30 -16.64
CA VAL A 11 -43.56 1.87 -16.45
C VAL A 11 -42.17 1.71 -15.84
N LYS A 12 -42.12 1.29 -14.58
CA LYS A 12 -40.87 0.99 -13.88
C LYS A 12 -40.20 -0.19 -14.58
N PRO A 13 -38.93 -0.10 -15.00
CA PRO A 13 -38.26 -1.22 -15.67
C PRO A 13 -38.18 -2.43 -14.72
N PRO A 14 -38.28 -3.67 -15.24
CA PRO A 14 -38.16 -4.85 -14.41
C PRO A 14 -36.76 -4.92 -13.81
N THR A 15 -36.66 -4.75 -12.50
CA THR A 15 -35.41 -4.92 -11.76
C THR A 15 -35.01 -6.39 -11.84
N LYS A 16 -33.91 -6.70 -12.54
CA LYS A 16 -33.30 -8.04 -12.48
C LYS A 16 -32.94 -8.31 -11.02
N VAL A 17 -33.65 -9.22 -10.36
CA VAL A 17 -33.29 -9.69 -9.02
C VAL A 17 -32.06 -10.57 -9.18
N ILE A 18 -30.89 -10.00 -8.91
CA ILE A 18 -29.65 -10.77 -8.81
C ILE A 18 -29.70 -11.42 -7.43
N ASN A 19 -29.75 -12.75 -7.38
CA ASN A 19 -29.63 -13.49 -6.12
C ASN A 19 -28.19 -13.38 -5.64
N VAL A 20 -27.91 -12.36 -4.81
CA VAL A 20 -26.62 -12.17 -4.16
C VAL A 20 -26.53 -13.11 -2.97
N THR A 21 -25.50 -13.93 -2.94
CA THR A 21 -25.23 -14.89 -1.86
C THR A 21 -24.31 -14.31 -0.80
N CYS A 22 -24.29 -14.92 0.39
CA CYS A 22 -23.33 -14.57 1.44
C CYS A 22 -21.87 -14.67 0.97
N GLU A 23 -21.58 -15.62 0.08
CA GLU A 23 -20.24 -15.83 -0.47
C GLU A 23 -19.81 -14.66 -1.36
N ASP A 24 -20.75 -14.04 -2.09
CA ASP A 24 -20.47 -12.86 -2.91
C ASP A 24 -20.02 -11.67 -2.05
N TYR A 25 -20.61 -11.50 -0.86
CA TYR A 25 -20.20 -10.47 0.10
C TYR A 25 -18.80 -10.74 0.67
N LEU A 26 -18.50 -12.00 1.00
CA LEU A 26 -17.17 -12.39 1.49
C LEU A 26 -16.09 -12.19 0.41
N ASN A 27 -16.40 -12.49 -0.86
CA ASN A 27 -15.49 -12.26 -1.98
C ASN A 27 -15.31 -10.76 -2.27
N ALA A 28 -16.35 -9.94 -2.08
CA ALA A 28 -16.28 -8.49 -2.20
C ALA A 28 -15.53 -7.80 -1.05
N GLY A 29 -15.14 -8.55 0.00
CA GLY A 29 -14.34 -8.05 1.11
C GLY A 29 -15.14 -7.58 2.32
N TYR A 30 -16.41 -7.98 2.44
CA TYR A 30 -17.24 -7.72 3.62
C TYR A 30 -17.09 -8.84 4.65
N THR A 31 -17.24 -8.49 5.92
CA THR A 31 -17.32 -9.44 7.04
C THR A 31 -18.78 -9.70 7.35
N LEU A 32 -19.13 -10.98 7.53
CA LEU A 32 -20.48 -11.39 7.94
C LEU A 32 -20.52 -11.58 9.45
N ILE A 33 -21.50 -10.96 10.09
CA ILE A 33 -21.75 -11.12 11.53
C ILE A 33 -23.14 -11.74 11.67
N LYS A 34 -23.20 -12.93 12.26
CA LYS A 34 -24.45 -13.67 12.46
C LYS A 34 -24.61 -14.03 13.92
N LYS A 35 -25.80 -13.79 14.48
CA LYS A 35 -26.17 -14.26 15.81
C LYS A 35 -26.96 -15.55 15.69
N ASP A 36 -26.52 -16.59 16.39
CA ASP A 36 -27.28 -17.83 16.51
C ASP A 36 -28.53 -17.57 17.40
N PRO A 37 -29.75 -17.81 16.88
CA PRO A 37 -30.98 -17.56 17.64
C PRO A 37 -31.15 -18.49 18.85
N LEU A 38 -30.58 -19.69 18.83
CA LEU A 38 -30.70 -20.71 19.87
C LEU A 38 -29.62 -20.53 20.94
N THR A 39 -28.35 -20.50 20.53
CA THR A 39 -27.22 -20.43 21.47
C THR A 39 -26.87 -19.00 21.90
N LYS A 40 -27.49 -17.99 21.25
CA LYS A 40 -27.20 -16.55 21.40
C LYS A 40 -25.74 -16.15 21.10
N LYS A 41 -24.92 -17.07 20.59
CA LYS A 41 -23.52 -16.83 20.21
C LYS A 41 -23.45 -15.99 18.94
N VAL A 42 -22.44 -15.13 18.86
CA VAL A 42 -22.12 -14.34 17.67
C VAL A 42 -21.02 -15.07 16.90
N ILE A 43 -21.25 -15.32 15.62
CA ILE A 43 -20.31 -15.91 14.68
C ILE A 43 -19.90 -14.81 13.71
N ILE A 44 -18.59 -14.62 13.57
CA ILE A 44 -18.00 -13.64 12.64
C ILE A 44 -17.25 -14.43 11.57
N THR A 45 -17.61 -14.20 10.31
CA THR A 45 -16.93 -14.78 9.16
C THR A 45 -16.28 -13.65 8.38
N TYR A 46 -14.95 -13.62 8.42
CA TYR A 46 -14.16 -12.61 7.72
C TYR A 46 -14.06 -12.91 6.23
N SER A 47 -13.87 -11.87 5.42
CA SER A 47 -13.62 -12.02 3.99
C SER A 47 -12.32 -12.76 3.72
N LYS A 48 -12.20 -13.40 2.56
CA LYS A 48 -10.98 -14.11 2.14
C LYS A 48 -9.76 -13.19 2.02
N ASN A 49 -9.98 -11.91 1.74
CA ASN A 49 -8.94 -10.89 1.61
C ASN A 49 -8.73 -10.08 2.89
N TYR A 50 -9.33 -10.47 4.01
CA TYR A 50 -9.28 -9.71 5.26
C TYR A 50 -7.85 -9.43 5.72
N ASP A 51 -6.98 -10.45 5.74
CA ASP A 51 -5.60 -10.29 6.20
C ASP A 51 -4.78 -9.36 5.29
N ALA A 52 -5.02 -9.42 3.98
CA ALA A 52 -4.36 -8.53 3.03
C ALA A 52 -4.79 -7.08 3.24
N LYS A 53 -6.10 -6.82 3.34
CA LYS A 53 -6.64 -5.47 3.62
C LYS A 53 -6.23 -4.95 4.99
N LYS A 54 -6.18 -5.82 6.01
CA LYS A 54 -5.73 -5.48 7.35
C LYS A 54 -4.27 -5.02 7.32
N ARG A 55 -3.39 -5.79 6.67
CA ARG A 55 -1.97 -5.43 6.54
C ARG A 55 -1.78 -4.12 5.77
N GLU A 56 -2.54 -3.93 4.70
CA GLU A 56 -2.53 -2.67 3.94
C GLU A 56 -2.92 -1.48 4.82
N LEU A 57 -4.01 -1.61 5.59
CA LEU A 57 -4.46 -0.58 6.51
C LEU A 57 -3.43 -0.30 7.63
N GLU A 58 -2.83 -1.35 8.19
CA GLU A 58 -1.77 -1.23 9.19
C GLU A 58 -0.55 -0.49 8.62
N GLN A 59 -0.14 -0.81 7.39
CA GLN A 59 0.96 -0.14 6.69
C GLN A 59 0.64 1.34 6.44
N GLN A 60 -0.57 1.66 5.98
CA GLN A 60 -1.02 3.03 5.78
C GLN A 60 -1.02 3.81 7.10
N ASN A 61 -1.57 3.22 8.16
CA ASN A 61 -1.60 3.84 9.48
C ASN A 61 -0.20 4.07 10.03
N TYR A 62 0.71 3.11 9.86
CA TYR A 62 2.11 3.26 10.22
C TYR A 62 2.76 4.43 9.48
N SER A 63 2.61 4.46 8.14
CA SER A 63 3.15 5.54 7.31
C SER A 63 2.61 6.90 7.74
N ASN A 64 1.30 7.03 7.92
CA ASN A 64 0.65 8.27 8.33
C ASN A 64 1.15 8.75 9.70
N THR A 65 1.29 7.83 10.64
CA THR A 65 1.78 8.12 12.00
C THR A 65 3.23 8.61 11.96
N MET A 66 4.07 7.92 11.19
CA MET A 66 5.48 8.30 11.03
C MET A 66 5.62 9.68 10.38
N THR A 67 4.87 9.94 9.31
CA THR A 67 4.84 11.25 8.65
C THR A 67 4.40 12.36 9.61
N ALA A 68 3.38 12.12 10.42
CA ALA A 68 2.93 13.08 11.42
C ALA A 68 4.03 13.38 12.47
N MET A 69 4.72 12.35 12.96
CA MET A 69 5.84 12.53 13.90
C MET A 69 6.98 13.34 13.29
N ILE A 70 7.36 13.05 12.04
CA ILE A 70 8.40 13.79 11.31
C ILE A 70 8.00 15.26 11.13
N ASN A 71 6.75 15.51 10.73
CA ASN A 71 6.26 16.88 10.54
C ASN A 71 6.26 17.66 11.85
N ASN A 72 5.80 17.07 12.94
CA ASN A 72 5.83 17.71 14.25
C ASN A 72 7.27 18.06 14.68
N TRP A 73 8.22 17.16 14.40
CA TRP A 73 9.63 17.39 14.72
C TRP A 73 10.28 18.47 13.83
N ASN A 74 9.92 18.53 12.55
CA ASN A 74 10.32 19.60 11.65
C ASN A 74 9.77 20.95 12.12
N ASN A 75 8.48 21.01 12.45
CA ASN A 75 7.84 22.24 12.92
C ASN A 75 8.50 22.74 14.21
N TYR A 76 8.79 21.86 15.17
CA TYR A 76 9.50 22.25 16.40
C TYR A 76 10.86 22.90 16.12
N ARG A 77 11.62 22.36 15.16
CA ARG A 77 12.92 22.94 14.78
C ARG A 77 12.79 24.26 14.03
N ASP A 78 11.80 24.36 13.14
CA ASP A 78 11.49 25.58 12.42
C ASP A 78 11.08 26.69 13.39
N GLU A 79 10.20 26.39 14.37
CA GLU A 79 9.83 27.33 15.43
C GLU A 79 11.02 27.80 16.26
N LEU A 80 11.96 26.89 16.59
CA LEU A 80 13.18 27.27 17.30
C LEU A 80 14.13 28.10 16.44
N ASN A 81 14.25 27.78 15.15
CA ASN A 81 15.01 28.61 14.22
C ASN A 81 14.40 30.00 14.08
N ASP A 82 13.06 30.11 14.05
CA ASP A 82 12.37 31.40 13.98
C ASP A 82 12.55 32.21 15.28
N LEU A 83 12.56 31.55 16.45
CA LEU A 83 12.71 32.20 17.75
C LEU A 83 14.17 32.63 18.03
N LEU A 84 15.13 31.79 17.69
CA LEU A 84 16.54 31.95 18.07
C LEU A 84 17.41 32.44 16.91
N GLY A 85 16.95 32.37 15.66
CA GLY A 85 17.74 32.72 14.49
C GLY A 85 19.08 31.96 14.47
N ASP A 86 20.16 32.71 14.33
CA ASP A 86 21.52 32.18 14.16
C ASP A 86 22.08 31.43 15.38
N ILE A 87 21.50 31.62 16.58
CA ILE A 87 21.91 30.87 17.78
C ILE A 87 21.13 29.57 17.95
N SER A 88 20.20 29.26 17.04
CA SER A 88 19.44 28.01 17.08
C SER A 88 20.36 26.81 16.89
N PRO A 89 20.21 25.74 17.71
CA PRO A 89 20.95 24.49 17.51
C PRO A 89 20.55 23.75 16.22
N TYR A 90 19.44 24.15 15.59
CA TYR A 90 18.92 23.54 14.37
C TYR A 90 19.13 24.41 13.13
N ILE A 91 20.05 25.37 13.18
CA ILE A 91 20.40 26.16 12.01
C ILE A 91 20.83 25.22 10.86
N ASN A 92 20.27 25.42 9.68
CA ASN A 92 20.55 24.65 8.47
C ASN A 92 20.32 23.11 8.58
N TYR A 93 19.41 22.66 9.47
CA TYR A 93 19.16 21.22 9.62
C TYR A 93 18.61 20.59 8.33
N LYS A 94 17.89 21.35 7.51
CA LYS A 94 17.30 20.87 6.24
C LYS A 94 18.39 20.49 5.25
N GLU A 95 19.43 21.32 5.13
CA GLU A 95 20.59 21.08 4.27
C GLU A 95 21.41 19.88 4.75
N ILE A 96 21.57 19.71 6.06
CA ILE A 96 22.28 18.55 6.64
C ILE A 96 21.52 17.26 6.32
N ILE A 97 20.21 17.24 6.54
CA ILE A 97 19.38 16.06 6.22
C ILE A 97 19.45 15.75 4.72
N GLN A 98 19.38 16.76 3.86
CA GLN A 98 19.45 16.54 2.41
C GLN A 98 20.79 15.91 1.99
N LYS A 99 21.91 16.36 2.57
CA LYS A 99 23.22 15.75 2.31
C LYS A 99 23.26 14.27 2.70
N MET A 100 22.68 13.92 3.85
CA MET A 100 22.61 12.51 4.27
C MET A 100 21.79 11.67 3.28
N ILE A 101 20.67 12.19 2.79
CA ILE A 101 19.83 11.52 1.78
C ILE A 101 20.62 11.31 0.49
N ASP A 102 21.36 12.33 0.03
CA ASP A 102 22.14 12.25 -1.20
C ASP A 102 23.30 11.25 -1.08
N GLU A 103 23.96 11.20 0.09
CA GLU A 103 25.01 10.22 0.40
C GLU A 103 24.47 8.78 0.41
N ASP A 104 23.33 8.55 1.07
CA ASP A 104 22.68 7.24 1.10
C ASP A 104 22.27 6.77 -0.30
N ASN A 105 21.68 7.66 -1.10
CA ASN A 105 21.31 7.37 -2.49
C ASN A 105 22.53 7.01 -3.34
N TYR A 106 23.63 7.75 -3.19
CA TYR A 106 24.89 7.47 -3.89
C TYR A 106 25.45 6.09 -3.50
N ILE A 107 25.42 5.74 -2.21
CA ILE A 107 25.87 4.43 -1.72
C ILE A 107 25.02 3.31 -2.34
N LEU A 108 23.70 3.46 -2.32
CA LEU A 108 22.77 2.50 -2.91
C LEU A 108 23.05 2.32 -4.41
N GLU A 109 23.19 3.41 -5.16
CA GLU A 109 23.51 3.39 -6.58
C GLU A 109 24.82 2.65 -6.86
N LYS A 110 25.88 2.93 -6.09
CA LYS A 110 27.16 2.23 -6.18
C LYS A 110 27.03 0.73 -5.91
N MET A 111 26.21 0.32 -4.94
CA MET A 111 25.97 -1.10 -4.65
C MET A 111 25.28 -1.81 -5.83
N TYR A 112 24.22 -1.21 -6.38
CA TYR A 112 23.50 -1.77 -7.53
C TYR A 112 24.37 -1.81 -8.80
N SER A 113 25.18 -0.77 -9.03
CA SER A 113 26.09 -0.70 -10.18
C SER A 113 27.15 -1.79 -10.16
N ARG A 114 27.73 -2.10 -9.00
CA ARG A 114 28.70 -3.21 -8.82
C ARG A 114 28.06 -4.58 -9.02
N LYS A 115 26.81 -4.75 -8.57
CA LYS A 115 26.07 -6.02 -8.73
C LYS A 115 25.78 -6.33 -10.20
N ASN A 116 25.48 -5.31 -11.00
CA ASN A 116 25.22 -5.48 -12.43
C ASN A 116 26.49 -5.68 -13.28
N THR A 117 27.65 -5.19 -12.85
CA THR A 117 28.93 -5.40 -13.59
C THR A 117 29.46 -6.83 -13.43
N SER A 118 29.10 -7.54 -12.35
CA SER A 118 29.50 -8.93 -12.11
C SER A 118 28.71 -9.97 -12.93
N LEU A 119 27.67 -9.57 -13.66
CA LEU A 119 26.80 -10.48 -14.44
C LEU A 119 26.99 -10.34 -15.96
N SER A 120 27.97 -9.53 -16.40
CA SER A 120 28.20 -9.22 -17.82
C SER A 120 29.33 -10.02 -18.47
N ASP A 121 30.08 -10.83 -17.72
CA ASP A 121 31.10 -11.72 -18.30
C ASP A 121 30.47 -13.12 -18.48
N ASN A 122 29.53 -13.18 -19.42
CA ASN A 122 29.06 -14.44 -19.98
C ASN A 122 29.99 -14.77 -21.15
N ASP A 123 31.19 -15.27 -20.83
CA ASP A 123 32.06 -15.91 -21.83
C ASP A 123 31.37 -17.20 -22.26
N SER A 124 30.62 -17.10 -23.35
CA SER A 124 30.03 -18.22 -24.05
C SER A 124 31.10 -19.05 -24.74
N GLU A 125 30.97 -20.37 -24.57
CA GLU A 125 31.24 -21.41 -25.58
C GLU A 125 32.65 -22.07 -25.62
N TYR A 126 32.81 -23.17 -24.88
CA TYR A 126 33.34 -24.42 -25.47
C TYR A 126 32.85 -25.64 -24.68
N TYR A 127 31.86 -26.33 -25.24
CA TYR A 127 31.60 -27.74 -24.92
C TYR A 127 32.75 -28.57 -25.52
N SER A 128 33.55 -29.21 -24.67
CA SER A 128 34.28 -30.41 -25.08
C SER A 128 33.86 -31.55 -24.15
N GLU A 129 32.90 -32.34 -24.65
CA GLU A 129 32.70 -33.71 -24.21
C GLU A 129 34.03 -34.46 -24.37
N GLU A 130 34.57 -35.02 -23.30
CA GLU A 130 35.46 -36.18 -23.40
C GLU A 130 35.03 -37.21 -22.35
N ASP A 131 34.33 -38.23 -22.86
CA ASP A 131 34.21 -39.54 -22.27
C ASP A 131 35.56 -40.02 -21.73
N THR A 132 35.60 -40.46 -20.48
CA THR A 132 36.54 -41.51 -20.07
C THR A 132 35.94 -42.33 -18.92
N GLN A 133 35.29 -43.41 -19.31
CA GLN A 133 35.14 -44.60 -18.47
C GLN A 133 36.52 -45.12 -18.09
N PHE A 134 36.78 -45.39 -16.80
CA PHE A 134 37.68 -46.46 -16.41
C PHE A 134 37.27 -47.08 -15.06
N ILE A 135 36.77 -48.31 -15.19
CA ILE A 135 36.89 -49.52 -14.32
C ILE A 135 36.64 -49.37 -12.82
#